data_AF-A0A0M3JKE7-F1
#
_entry.id   AF-A0A0M3JKE7-F1
#
_cell.length_a   1.000
_cell.length_b   1.000
_cell.length_c   1.000
_cell.angle_alpha   90.00
_cell.angle_beta   90.00
_cell.angle_gamma   90.00
#
_symmetry.space_group_name_H-M   'P 1'
#
loop_
_entity.id
_entity.type
_entity.pdbx_description
1 polymer ?
#
loop_
_entity_poly.entity_id
_entity_poly.type
_entity_poly.pdbx_seq_one_letter_code
_entity_poly.pdbx_strand_id
1 'polypeptide(L)'
;MKRCKRPSHGSRDSSGKKLSSEDEEQSKEAQLDDMIKAYSSVIKHIGEDVARQGLVKTPERAAKAMLFFTKGYEENLDGAFFSNEYY
;
A
#
# COMPACT_ATOMS: atom_id res chain seq x y z
N MET A 1 -11.99 38.47 10.15
CA MET A 1 -11.36 37.24 9.59
C MET A 1 -11.57 36.11 10.58
N LYS A 2 -12.47 35.14 10.31
CA LYS A 2 -12.75 34.02 11.22
C LYS A 2 -11.80 32.86 10.88
N ARG A 3 -10.97 32.43 11.83
CA ARG A 3 -10.13 31.22 11.72
C ARG A 3 -11.05 29.98 11.71
N CYS A 4 -11.12 29.25 10.61
CA CYS A 4 -11.75 27.93 10.59
C CYS A 4 -10.89 26.94 11.39
N LYS A 5 -11.44 26.38 12.46
CA LYS A 5 -10.86 25.23 13.18
C LYS A 5 -10.89 24.01 12.26
N ARG A 6 -9.76 23.32 12.09
CA ARG A 6 -9.69 22.04 11.36
C ARG A 6 -10.43 20.96 12.17
N PRO A 7 -11.39 20.23 11.59
CA PRO A 7 -11.97 19.06 12.24
C PRO A 7 -10.96 17.92 12.32
N SER A 8 -10.94 17.21 13.45
CA SER A 8 -10.15 16.00 13.67
C SER A 8 -10.71 14.87 12.80
N HIS A 9 -9.99 14.48 11.75
CA HIS A 9 -10.36 13.34 10.92
C HIS A 9 -9.87 12.04 11.57
N GLY A 10 -10.76 11.39 12.31
CA GLY A 10 -10.74 9.93 12.35
C GLY A 10 -11.38 9.43 11.06
N SER A 11 -10.69 8.58 10.30
CA SER A 11 -11.26 7.96 9.10
C SER A 11 -12.18 6.82 9.53
N ARG A 12 -13.49 7.07 9.51
CA ARG A 12 -14.53 6.03 9.54
C ARG A 12 -15.14 5.96 8.14
N ASP A 13 -15.33 4.74 7.65
CA ASP A 13 -16.19 4.49 6.50
C ASP A 13 -17.64 4.91 6.85
N SER A 14 -18.44 5.17 5.83
CA SER A 14 -19.85 5.55 5.98
C SER A 14 -20.73 4.45 6.58
N SER A 15 -20.22 3.22 6.71
CA SER A 15 -20.92 2.03 7.19
C SER A 15 -20.51 1.53 8.58
N GLY A 16 -19.47 2.11 9.20
CA GLY A 16 -19.04 1.76 10.56
C GLY A 16 -18.66 0.29 10.76
N LYS A 17 -18.26 -0.41 9.69
CA LYS A 17 -17.89 -1.83 9.76
C LYS A 17 -16.40 -1.96 10.02
N LYS A 18 -16.07 -2.69 11.09
CA LYS A 18 -14.71 -3.21 11.34
C LYS A 18 -14.44 -4.26 10.26
N LEU A 19 -13.63 -3.90 9.25
CA LEU A 19 -13.14 -4.84 8.23
C LEU A 19 -12.42 -5.98 8.93
N SER A 20 -12.77 -7.22 8.57
CA SER A 20 -12.13 -8.39 9.14
C SER A 20 -10.70 -8.47 8.60
N SER A 21 -9.76 -8.99 9.39
CA SER A 21 -8.35 -9.11 8.99
C SER A 21 -8.16 -9.90 7.69
N GLU A 22 -9.09 -10.80 7.41
CA GLU A 22 -9.09 -11.67 6.23
C GLU A 22 -9.44 -10.90 4.94
N ASP A 23 -10.37 -9.94 5.02
CA ASP A 23 -10.78 -9.11 3.86
C ASP A 23 -9.65 -8.17 3.41
N GLU A 24 -8.86 -7.65 4.35
CA GLU A 24 -7.73 -6.76 4.10
C GLU A 24 -6.58 -7.48 3.40
N GLU A 25 -6.24 -8.71 3.84
CA GLU A 25 -5.20 -9.52 3.21
C GLU A 25 -5.59 -9.86 1.76
N GLN A 26 -6.85 -10.21 1.54
CA GLN A 26 -7.36 -10.53 0.21
C GLN A 26 -7.34 -9.31 -0.74
N SER A 27 -7.61 -8.12 -0.22
CA SER A 27 -7.48 -6.87 -0.98
C SER A 27 -6.03 -6.58 -1.37
N LYS A 28 -5.07 -6.82 -0.47
CA LYS A 28 -3.63 -6.61 -0.73
C LYS A 28 -3.08 -7.60 -1.74
N GLU A 29 -3.53 -8.86 -1.72
CA GLU A 29 -3.18 -9.85 -2.74
C GLU A 29 -3.69 -9.46 -4.12
N ALA A 30 -4.96 -9.02 -4.22
CA ALA A 30 -5.52 -8.54 -5.49
C ALA A 30 -4.75 -7.31 -6.03
N GLN A 31 -4.40 -6.37 -5.16
CA GLN A 31 -3.58 -5.21 -5.52
C GLN A 31 -2.19 -5.63 -6.02
N LEU A 32 -1.56 -6.60 -5.36
CA LEU A 32 -0.25 -7.13 -5.74
C LEU A 32 -0.31 -7.72 -7.16
N ASP A 33 -1.32 -8.54 -7.46
CA ASP A 33 -1.51 -9.14 -8.78
C ASP A 33 -1.66 -8.10 -9.90
N ASP A 34 -2.41 -7.02 -9.64
CA ASP A 34 -2.56 -5.95 -10.61
C ASP A 34 -1.26 -5.17 -10.82
N MET A 35 -0.48 -4.94 -9.76
CA MET A 35 0.85 -4.35 -9.87
C MET A 35 1.82 -5.24 -10.66
N ILE A 36 1.76 -6.57 -10.48
CA ILE A 36 2.55 -7.53 -11.28
C ILE A 36 2.24 -7.39 -12.77
N LYS A 37 0.96 -7.33 -13.14
CA LYS A 37 0.53 -7.15 -14.53
C LYS A 37 1.05 -5.81 -15.07
N ALA A 38 0.97 -4.74 -14.29
CA ALA A 38 1.48 -3.43 -14.67
C ALA A 38 3.00 -3.45 -14.92
N TYR A 39 3.80 -4.02 -14.02
CA TYR A 39 5.25 -4.14 -14.22
C TYR A 39 5.61 -5.01 -15.43
N SER A 40 4.86 -6.10 -15.65
CA SER A 40 5.03 -6.93 -16.85
C SER A 40 4.76 -6.12 -18.12
N SER A 41 3.74 -5.26 -18.10
CA SER A 41 3.44 -4.34 -19.20
C SER A 41 4.58 -3.34 -19.42
N VAL A 42 5.08 -2.70 -18.37
CA VAL A 42 6.20 -1.74 -18.46
C VAL A 42 7.43 -2.38 -19.10
N ILE A 43 7.82 -3.58 -18.67
CA ILE A 43 8.99 -4.29 -19.22
C ILE A 43 8.80 -4.57 -20.72
N LYS A 44 7.60 -5.03 -21.13
CA LYS A 44 7.30 -5.23 -22.55
C LYS A 44 7.41 -3.94 -23.37
N HIS A 45 6.91 -2.82 -22.84
CA HIS A 45 6.94 -1.53 -23.54
C HIS A 45 8.35 -0.94 -23.65
N ILE A 46 9.28 -1.35 -22.79
CA ILE A 46 10.72 -1.00 -22.89
C ILE A 46 11.41 -1.81 -24.01
N GLY A 47 10.78 -2.86 -24.53
CA GLY A 47 11.34 -3.74 -25.56
C GLY A 47 12.05 -4.98 -25.01
N GLU A 48 11.89 -5.28 -23.72
CA GLU A 48 12.45 -6.47 -23.08
C GLU A 48 11.47 -7.65 -23.09
N ASP A 49 12.01 -8.87 -23.05
CA ASP A 49 11.22 -10.10 -22.96
C ASP A 49 11.00 -10.52 -21.50
N VAL A 50 9.74 -10.44 -21.04
CA VAL A 50 9.33 -10.86 -19.69
C VAL A 50 9.52 -12.37 -19.46
N ALA A 51 9.49 -13.19 -20.50
CA ALA A 51 9.68 -14.65 -20.40
C ALA A 51 11.16 -15.06 -20.26
N ARG A 52 12.10 -14.13 -20.43
CA ARG A 52 13.53 -14.38 -20.24
C ARG A 52 13.79 -14.86 -18.81
N GLN A 53 14.61 -15.90 -18.63
CA GLN A 53 14.88 -16.52 -17.31
C GLN A 53 15.19 -15.50 -16.19
N GLY A 54 15.94 -14.44 -16.49
CA GLY A 54 16.29 -13.39 -15.52
C GLY A 54 15.16 -12.40 -15.18
N LEU A 55 14.12 -12.34 -16.01
CA LEU A 55 13.00 -11.39 -15.91
C LEU A 55 11.68 -12.01 -15.46
N VAL A 56 11.53 -13.35 -15.51
CA VAL A 56 10.28 -14.04 -15.10
C VAL A 56 9.78 -13.59 -13.73
N LYS A 57 10.69 -13.45 -12.74
CA LYS A 57 10.34 -13.02 -11.37
C LYS A 57 10.44 -11.52 -11.14
N THR A 58 10.86 -10.74 -12.13
CA THR A 58 11.07 -9.29 -11.98
C THR A 58 9.77 -8.52 -11.71
N PRO A 59 8.65 -8.78 -12.42
CA PRO A 59 7.39 -8.09 -12.12
C PRO A 59 6.92 -8.26 -10.67
N GLU A 60 7.01 -9.48 -10.14
CA GLU A 60 6.67 -9.80 -8.75
C GLU A 60 7.57 -9.09 -7.74
N ARG A 61 8.89 -9.15 -7.96
CA ARG A 61 9.85 -8.46 -7.08
C ARG A 61 9.66 -6.95 -7.10
N ALA A 62 9.40 -6.36 -8.26
CA ALA A 62 9.17 -4.93 -8.41
C ALA A 62 7.88 -4.49 -7.72
N ALA A 63 6.79 -5.26 -7.86
CA ALA A 63 5.54 -4.99 -7.16
C ALA A 63 5.71 -5.01 -5.64
N LYS A 64 6.33 -6.06 -5.10
CA LYS A 64 6.62 -6.20 -3.66
C LYS A 64 7.53 -5.08 -3.13
N ALA A 65 8.58 -4.74 -3.88
CA ALA A 65 9.49 -3.65 -3.52
C ALA A 65 8.75 -2.31 -3.47
N MET A 66 7.88 -2.04 -4.46
CA MET A 66 7.11 -0.80 -4.50
C MET A 66 6.14 -0.69 -3.33
N LEU A 67 5.39 -1.76 -3.02
CA LEU A 67 4.52 -1.80 -1.83
C LEU A 67 5.31 -1.53 -0.55
N PHE A 68 6.51 -2.11 -0.41
CA PHE A 68 7.38 -1.85 0.73
C PHE A 68 7.83 -0.39 0.80
N PHE A 69 8.21 0.23 -0.32
CA PHE A 69 8.62 1.64 -0.36
C PHE A 69 7.45 2.60 -0.06
N THR A 70 6.22 2.22 -0.38
CA THR A 70 5.02 3.04 -0.16
C THR A 70 4.26 2.71 1.11
N LYS A 71 4.67 1.71 1.91
CA LYS A 71 3.95 1.27 3.13
C LYS A 71 3.74 2.39 4.15
N GLY A 72 4.62 3.40 4.16
CA GLY A 72 4.53 4.54 5.06
C GLY A 72 3.28 5.42 4.87
N TYR A 73 2.56 5.30 3.75
CA TYR A 73 1.28 5.99 3.57
C TYR A 73 0.13 5.37 4.37
N GLU A 74 0.24 4.09 4.74
CA GLU A 74 -0.74 3.38 5.57
C GLU A 74 -0.39 3.46 7.07
N GLU A 75 0.86 3.81 7.40
CA GLU A 75 1.35 3.91 8.78
C GLU A 75 0.90 5.24 9.42
N ASN A 76 0.19 5.15 10.56
CA ASN A 76 -0.17 6.31 11.37
C ASN A 76 0.83 6.47 12.52
N LEU A 77 1.39 7.67 12.68
CA LEU A 77 2.34 8.00 13.75
C LEU A 77 1.69 8.01 15.15
N ASP A 78 0.37 8.09 15.23
CA ASP A 78 -0.36 8.14 16.50
C ASP A 78 -0.09 6.90 17.38
N GLY A 79 0.27 5.75 16.82
CA GLY A 79 0.67 4.57 17.62
C GLY A 79 2.15 4.57 18.05
N ALA A 80 3.00 5.39 17.43
CA ALA A 80 4.45 5.36 17.62
C ALA A 80 4.94 6.31 18.73
N PHE A 81 4.09 7.23 19.21
CA PHE A 81 4.48 8.28 20.15
C PHE A 81 3.96 8.10 21.59
N PHE A 82 3.09 7.12 21.89
CA PHE A 82 2.49 6.97 23.23
C PHE A 82 3.13 5.92 24.14
N SER A 83 4.29 5.38 23.80
CA SER A 83 5.08 4.50 24.68
C SER A 83 6.24 5.22 25.37
N ASN A 84 6.06 6.50 25.71
CA ASN A 84 6.90 7.14 26.72
C ASN A 84 6.06 7.47 27.95
N GLU A 85 5.77 6.42 28.71
CA GLU A 85 5.45 6.48 30.12
C GLU A 85 6.67 7.02 30.87
N TYR A 86 6.90 8.33 30.83
CA TYR A 86 7.76 9.07 31.75
C TYR A 86 7.39 10.56 31.70
N TYR A 87 6.29 10.90 32.37
CA TYR A 87 6.11 11.94 33.39
C TYR A 87 4.62 12.09 33.71
#